data_AF-A0A2S4PKA2-F1
#
_entry.id   AF-A0A2S4PKA2-F1
#
_cell.length_a   1.000
_cell.length_b   1.000
_cell.length_c   1.000
_cell.angle_alpha   90.00
_cell.angle_beta   90.00
_cell.angle_gamma   90.00
#
_symmetry.space_group_name_H-M   'P 1'
#
loop_
_entity.id
_entity.type
_entity.pdbx_description
1 polymer ?
#
loop_
_entity_poly.entity_id
_entity_poly.type
_entity_poly.pdbx_seq_one_letter_code
_entity_poly.pdbx_strand_id
1 'polypeptide(L)'
;MAFGFVDDIILVTWGNSARKNCRRLEPAHDRSLTSAKRYGAAFAPEKYQLVHFTRKHKSADHQESIQLNGTLISPRSEVKVLGILVDSRLRWGTQVSQAAQKRHVAFNALSRITSSVWGPSLHNSRLIYTAVVRPTMLYGSQIWDIQKKGNHKETTWRTPWDVDTTKLYDGLKKHEATTLMLLRSEVIGLNAWLTSVKVPGISPQCSCGYQAQTIHHVLFYCPEHTTLRAMMFIQAGTNDINNLLTNKKGCHAAAEMLIPTDRLQQFSVASAIYQEAP
;
A
#
# COMPACT_ATOMS: atom_id res chain seq x y z
N MET A 1 -19.54 -9.56 24.61
CA MET A 1 -19.65 -8.18 24.09
C MET A 1 -20.30 -8.24 22.71
N ALA A 2 -21.05 -7.21 22.34
CA ALA A 2 -21.67 -7.11 21.02
C ALA A 2 -21.35 -5.73 20.44
N PHE A 3 -21.02 -5.69 19.14
CA PHE A 3 -20.82 -4.47 18.37
C PHE A 3 -21.76 -4.51 17.17
N GLY A 4 -22.30 -3.37 16.77
CA GLY A 4 -23.19 -3.27 15.62
C GLY A 4 -22.88 -2.04 14.79
N PHE A 5 -22.98 -2.17 13.47
CA PHE A 5 -22.92 -1.06 12.53
C PHE A 5 -23.95 -1.29 11.43
N VAL A 6 -25.01 -0.47 11.42
CA VAL A 6 -26.17 -0.66 10.53
C VAL A 6 -26.68 -2.10 10.65
N ASP A 7 -26.50 -2.92 9.61
CA ASP A 7 -26.98 -4.30 9.55
C ASP A 7 -25.94 -5.34 10.04
N ASP A 8 -24.67 -4.93 10.18
CA ASP A 8 -23.59 -5.84 10.60
C ASP A 8 -23.52 -5.91 12.13
N ILE A 9 -23.81 -7.10 12.69
CA ILE A 9 -23.71 -7.37 14.13
C ILE A 9 -22.60 -8.38 14.41
N ILE A 10 -21.72 -8.04 15.35
CA ILE A 10 -20.55 -8.82 15.74
C ILE A 10 -20.68 -9.19 17.21
N LEU A 11 -20.75 -10.49 17.48
CA LEU A 11 -20.73 -11.02 18.84
C LEU A 11 -19.32 -11.52 19.17
N VAL A 12 -18.76 -11.02 20.27
CA VAL A 12 -17.41 -11.36 20.72
C VAL A 12 -17.45 -11.89 22.15
N THR A 13 -16.77 -13.01 22.38
CA THR A 13 -16.55 -13.57 23.71
C THR A 13 -15.11 -14.06 23.82
N TRP A 14 -14.63 -14.25 25.04
CA TRP A 14 -13.27 -14.70 25.31
C TRP A 14 -13.25 -15.74 26.43
N GLY A 15 -12.23 -16.58 26.40
CA GLY A 15 -12.05 -17.69 27.33
C GLY A 15 -11.00 -18.68 26.84
N ASN A 16 -10.73 -19.70 27.66
CA ASN A 16 -9.67 -20.67 27.42
C ASN A 16 -10.06 -21.84 26.51
N SER A 17 -11.31 -21.88 26.02
CA SER A 17 -11.80 -22.90 25.09
C SER A 17 -12.86 -22.33 24.15
N ALA A 18 -12.70 -22.63 22.86
CA ALA A 18 -13.65 -22.28 21.81
C ALA A 18 -15.03 -22.88 22.08
N ARG A 19 -15.10 -24.15 22.53
CA ARG A 19 -16.37 -24.79 22.91
C ARG A 19 -17.13 -24.04 24.00
N LYS A 20 -16.44 -23.58 25.06
CA LYS A 20 -17.07 -22.75 26.10
C LYS A 20 -17.51 -21.40 25.55
N ASN A 21 -16.75 -20.85 24.61
CA ASN A 21 -17.06 -19.59 23.95
C ASN A 21 -18.29 -19.71 23.05
N CYS A 22 -18.40 -20.75 22.21
CA CYS A 22 -19.59 -21.03 21.39
C CYS A 22 -20.87 -21.13 22.25
N ARG A 23 -20.83 -21.90 23.34
CA ARG A 23 -21.95 -22.01 24.29
C ARG A 23 -22.34 -20.69 24.96
N ARG A 24 -21.41 -19.74 25.08
CA ARG A 24 -21.70 -18.38 25.59
C ARG A 24 -22.29 -17.47 24.52
N LEU A 25 -21.98 -17.73 23.25
CA LEU A 25 -22.50 -16.96 22.12
C LEU A 25 -23.94 -17.34 21.79
N GLU A 26 -24.33 -18.61 21.94
CA GLU A 26 -25.71 -19.10 21.74
C GLU A 26 -26.78 -18.23 22.47
N PRO A 27 -26.76 -18.08 23.80
CA PRO A 27 -27.76 -17.26 24.49
C PRO A 27 -27.60 -15.76 24.20
N ALA A 28 -26.42 -15.30 23.77
CA ALA A 28 -26.23 -13.92 23.33
C ALA A 28 -26.92 -13.67 21.98
N HIS A 29 -26.85 -14.64 21.08
CA HIS A 29 -27.53 -14.64 19.79
C HIS A 29 -29.05 -14.71 19.96
N ASP A 30 -29.57 -15.54 20.86
CA ASP A 30 -31.01 -15.62 21.15
C ASP A 30 -31.60 -14.28 21.62
N ARG A 31 -30.84 -13.54 22.44
CA ARG A 31 -31.23 -12.17 22.83
C ARG A 31 -31.25 -11.22 21.63
N SER A 32 -30.25 -11.32 20.75
CA SER A 32 -30.22 -10.54 19.51
C SER A 32 -31.40 -10.86 18.59
N LEU A 33 -31.75 -12.14 18.43
CA LEU A 33 -32.92 -12.58 17.67
C LEU A 33 -34.23 -12.04 18.23
N THR A 34 -34.40 -12.07 19.55
CA THR A 34 -35.58 -11.56 20.23
C THR A 34 -35.75 -10.05 19.99
N SER A 35 -34.65 -9.31 20.10
CA SER A 35 -34.65 -7.87 19.79
C SER A 35 -34.93 -7.60 18.31
N ALA A 36 -34.32 -8.34 17.39
CA ALA A 36 -34.56 -8.17 15.95
C ALA A 36 -36.04 -8.36 15.59
N LYS A 37 -36.66 -9.42 16.10
CA LYS A 37 -38.11 -9.67 15.91
C LYS A 37 -38.96 -8.51 16.43
N ARG A 38 -38.62 -7.96 17.60
CA ARG A 38 -39.34 -6.81 18.19
C ARG A 38 -39.30 -5.56 17.31
N TYR A 39 -38.20 -5.35 16.57
CA TYR A 39 -38.02 -4.22 15.67
C TYR A 39 -38.29 -4.53 14.20
N GLY A 40 -38.92 -5.69 13.90
CA GLY A 40 -39.25 -6.07 12.52
C GLY A 40 -38.04 -6.42 11.65
N ALA A 41 -36.88 -6.71 12.25
CA ALA A 41 -35.68 -7.13 11.55
C ALA A 41 -35.53 -8.66 11.58
N ALA A 42 -34.88 -9.20 10.54
CA ALA A 42 -34.55 -10.62 10.44
C ALA A 42 -33.06 -10.80 10.13
N PHE A 43 -32.43 -11.76 10.80
CA PHE A 43 -31.07 -12.17 10.45
C PHE A 43 -31.10 -13.17 9.29
N ALA A 44 -30.06 -13.11 8.47
CA ALA A 44 -29.79 -14.01 7.35
C ALA A 44 -28.76 -15.08 7.80
N PRO A 45 -29.17 -16.29 8.22
CA PRO A 45 -28.25 -17.30 8.76
C PRO A 45 -27.16 -17.74 7.78
N GLU A 46 -27.44 -17.68 6.49
CA GLU A 46 -26.48 -17.97 5.41
C GLU A 46 -25.30 -16.99 5.36
N LYS A 47 -25.46 -15.80 5.97
CA LYS A 47 -24.40 -14.78 6.08
C LYS A 47 -23.60 -14.91 7.37
N TYR A 48 -23.96 -15.79 8.29
CA TYR A 48 -23.22 -15.95 9.54
C TYR A 48 -21.81 -16.47 9.29
N GLN A 49 -20.86 -15.88 10.01
CA GLN A 49 -19.45 -16.25 9.95
C GLN A 49 -18.92 -16.43 11.38
N LEU A 50 -18.16 -17.50 11.57
CA LEU A 50 -17.46 -17.79 12.82
C LEU A 50 -15.95 -17.76 12.57
N VAL A 51 -15.22 -17.10 13.45
CA VAL A 51 -13.75 -17.14 13.47
C VAL A 51 -13.27 -17.27 14.91
N HIS A 52 -12.27 -18.14 15.12
CA HIS A 52 -11.62 -18.31 16.41
C HIS A 52 -10.23 -17.68 16.38
N PHE A 53 -10.00 -16.71 17.26
CA PHE A 53 -8.69 -16.12 17.48
C PHE A 53 -7.99 -16.81 18.65
N THR A 54 -6.93 -17.56 18.38
CA THR A 54 -6.17 -18.33 19.39
C THR A 54 -4.71 -18.43 19.02
N ARG A 55 -3.81 -18.62 19.99
CA ARG A 55 -2.40 -18.97 19.71
C ARG A 55 -2.23 -20.47 19.41
N LYS A 56 -3.20 -21.31 19.79
CA LYS A 56 -3.15 -22.79 19.65
C LYS A 56 -3.84 -23.26 18.36
N HIS A 57 -3.30 -22.89 17.22
CA HIS A 57 -3.97 -23.15 15.92
C HIS A 57 -4.13 -24.62 15.51
N LYS A 58 -3.43 -25.55 16.17
CA LYS A 58 -3.50 -27.00 15.87
C LYS A 58 -4.41 -27.80 16.82
N SER A 59 -5.05 -27.15 17.79
CA SER A 59 -5.93 -27.87 18.71
C SER A 59 -7.27 -28.21 18.04
N ALA A 60 -7.84 -29.38 18.37
CA ALA A 60 -9.19 -29.75 17.94
C ALA A 60 -10.24 -28.68 18.29
N ASP A 61 -10.07 -28.02 19.44
CA ASP A 61 -10.91 -26.90 19.91
C ASP A 61 -10.92 -25.71 18.91
N HIS A 62 -9.91 -25.55 18.03
CA HIS A 62 -9.94 -24.49 17.01
C HIS A 62 -10.96 -24.77 15.88
N GLN A 63 -11.38 -26.01 15.71
CA GLN A 63 -12.36 -26.43 14.70
C GLN A 63 -13.79 -26.49 15.26
N GLU A 64 -13.99 -26.05 16.50
CA GLU A 64 -15.30 -26.07 17.14
C GLU A 64 -16.30 -25.22 16.34
N SER A 65 -17.41 -25.84 15.97
CA SER A 65 -18.53 -25.18 15.27
C SER A 65 -19.57 -24.70 16.27
N ILE A 66 -20.42 -23.77 15.84
CA ILE A 66 -21.56 -23.27 16.65
C ILE A 66 -22.85 -23.54 15.90
N GLN A 67 -23.90 -23.94 16.62
CA GLN A 67 -25.23 -24.12 16.05
C GLN A 67 -26.11 -22.94 16.44
N LEU A 68 -26.52 -22.13 15.46
CA LEU A 68 -27.38 -20.97 15.67
C LEU A 68 -28.62 -21.09 14.79
N ASN A 69 -29.81 -20.99 15.38
CA ASN A 69 -31.10 -21.03 14.67
C ASN A 69 -31.21 -22.24 13.71
N GLY A 70 -30.80 -23.42 14.16
CA GLY A 70 -30.81 -24.66 13.37
C GLY A 70 -29.70 -24.76 12.30
N THR A 71 -28.88 -23.73 12.11
CA THR A 71 -27.76 -23.73 11.14
C THR A 71 -26.44 -24.02 11.84
N LEU A 72 -25.68 -25.00 11.33
CA LEU A 72 -24.32 -25.27 11.80
C LEU A 72 -23.33 -24.33 11.10
N ILE A 73 -22.58 -23.56 11.88
CA ILE A 73 -21.60 -22.60 11.38
C ILE A 73 -20.21 -23.10 11.77
N SER A 74 -19.46 -23.54 10.78
CA SER A 74 -18.07 -23.96 10.96
C SER A 74 -17.10 -22.77 10.96
N PRO A 75 -16.01 -22.85 11.73
CA PRO A 75 -15.04 -21.77 11.80
C PRO A 75 -14.30 -21.59 10.47
N ARG A 76 -14.06 -20.34 10.09
CA ARG A 76 -13.29 -19.95 8.90
C ARG A 76 -11.91 -19.43 9.29
N SER A 77 -10.96 -19.55 8.37
CA SER A 77 -9.62 -18.96 8.52
C SER A 77 -9.64 -17.45 8.39
N GLU A 78 -10.65 -16.88 7.74
CA GLU A 78 -10.79 -15.45 7.48
C GLU A 78 -12.27 -15.04 7.54
N VAL A 79 -12.52 -13.84 8.08
CA VAL A 79 -13.85 -13.22 8.19
C VAL A 79 -13.78 -11.80 7.65
N LYS A 80 -14.87 -11.30 7.06
CA LYS A 80 -14.96 -9.89 6.65
C LYS A 80 -15.75 -9.11 7.68
N VAL A 81 -15.14 -8.08 8.26
CA VAL A 81 -15.74 -7.21 9.28
C VAL A 81 -15.66 -5.77 8.78
N LEU A 82 -16.80 -5.12 8.55
CA LEU A 82 -16.89 -3.73 8.07
C LEU A 82 -15.99 -3.44 6.86
N GLY A 83 -15.91 -4.38 5.90
CA GLY A 83 -15.05 -4.20 4.73
C GLY A 83 -13.59 -4.65 4.88
N ILE A 84 -13.14 -4.99 6.09
CA ILE A 84 -11.78 -5.44 6.39
C ILE A 84 -11.75 -6.97 6.52
N LEU A 85 -10.82 -7.62 5.83
CA LEU A 85 -10.55 -9.04 6.01
C LEU A 85 -9.68 -9.26 7.25
N VAL A 86 -10.17 -10.07 8.17
CA VAL A 86 -9.48 -10.43 9.41
C VAL A 86 -9.18 -11.92 9.37
N ASP A 87 -7.89 -12.27 9.32
CA ASP A 87 -7.47 -13.66 9.39
C ASP A 87 -7.39 -14.15 10.84
N SER A 88 -7.64 -15.44 11.06
CA SER A 88 -7.64 -16.07 12.38
C SER A 88 -6.30 -16.00 13.13
N ARG A 89 -5.22 -15.64 12.42
CA ARG A 89 -3.88 -15.44 12.97
C ARG A 89 -3.48 -13.97 13.08
N LEU A 90 -4.34 -13.03 12.68
CA LEU A 90 -4.08 -11.59 12.65
C LEU A 90 -2.76 -11.23 11.94
N ARG A 91 -2.45 -11.92 10.84
CA ARG A 91 -1.28 -11.69 9.98
C ARG A 91 -1.53 -10.62 8.91
N TRP A 92 -2.79 -10.33 8.60
CA TRP A 92 -3.27 -9.29 7.69
C TRP A 92 -2.83 -9.42 6.22
N GLY A 93 -2.13 -10.48 5.82
CA GLY A 93 -1.58 -10.63 4.47
C GLY A 93 -2.64 -10.55 3.36
N THR A 94 -3.78 -11.21 3.55
CA THR A 94 -4.89 -11.19 2.58
C THR A 94 -5.53 -9.81 2.50
N GLN A 95 -5.67 -9.10 3.63
CA GLN A 95 -6.17 -7.74 3.68
C GLN A 95 -5.23 -6.76 2.97
N VAL A 96 -3.92 -6.84 3.23
CA VAL A 96 -2.90 -6.02 2.57
C VAL A 96 -2.91 -6.26 1.06
N SER A 97 -3.01 -7.53 0.64
CA SER A 97 -3.10 -7.89 -0.78
C SER A 97 -4.36 -7.32 -1.44
N GLN A 98 -5.51 -7.40 -0.75
CA GLN A 98 -6.76 -6.80 -1.25
C GLN A 98 -6.69 -5.28 -1.33
N ALA A 99 -6.13 -4.61 -0.32
CA ALA A 99 -5.95 -3.17 -0.30
C ALA A 99 -5.00 -2.71 -1.42
N ALA A 100 -3.91 -3.44 -1.65
CA ALA A 100 -2.99 -3.22 -2.76
C ALA A 100 -3.68 -3.42 -4.12
N GLN A 101 -4.50 -4.46 -4.28
CA GLN A 101 -5.24 -4.68 -5.52
C GLN A 101 -6.24 -3.56 -5.80
N LYS A 102 -7.01 -3.12 -4.79
CA LYS A 102 -7.94 -1.99 -4.93
C LYS A 102 -7.19 -0.69 -5.28
N ARG A 103 -6.04 -0.45 -4.63
CA ARG A 103 -5.13 0.65 -5.00
C ARG A 103 -4.72 0.54 -6.46
N HIS A 104 -4.26 -0.63 -6.91
CA HIS A 104 -3.82 -0.83 -8.29
C HIS A 104 -4.93 -0.52 -9.30
N VAL A 105 -6.15 -0.98 -9.05
CA VAL A 105 -7.30 -0.68 -9.92
C VAL A 105 -7.55 0.83 -9.99
N ALA A 106 -7.64 1.50 -8.84
CA ALA A 106 -7.90 2.94 -8.78
C ALA A 106 -6.74 3.76 -9.39
N PHE A 107 -5.50 3.36 -9.12
CA PHE A 107 -4.31 4.02 -9.65
C PHE A 107 -4.16 3.80 -11.15
N ASN A 108 -4.44 2.60 -11.67
CA ASN A 108 -4.40 2.33 -13.10
C ASN A 108 -5.50 3.10 -13.85
N ALA A 109 -6.66 3.32 -13.23
CA ALA A 109 -7.68 4.21 -13.80
C ALA A 109 -7.18 5.66 -13.87
N LEU A 110 -6.55 6.14 -12.78
CA LEU A 110 -5.91 7.47 -12.78
C LEU A 110 -4.82 7.58 -13.84
N SER A 111 -3.93 6.59 -13.93
CA SER A 111 -2.80 6.60 -14.88
C SER A 111 -3.26 6.58 -16.34
N ARG A 112 -4.48 6.11 -16.63
CA ARG A 112 -5.06 6.16 -17.99
C ARG A 112 -5.59 7.54 -18.38
N ILE A 113 -5.91 8.39 -17.41
CA ILE A 113 -6.38 9.76 -17.67
C ILE A 113 -5.31 10.82 -17.40
N THR A 114 -4.20 10.43 -16.78
CA THR A 114 -3.03 11.28 -16.55
C THR A 114 -1.86 10.82 -17.41
N SER A 115 -1.41 11.66 -18.32
CA SER A 115 -0.17 11.45 -19.10
C SER A 115 0.81 12.58 -18.80
N SER A 116 2.05 12.47 -19.28
CA SER A 116 3.04 13.56 -19.26
C SER A 116 2.71 14.67 -20.27
N VAL A 117 2.03 14.39 -21.37
CA VAL A 117 1.75 15.38 -22.44
C VAL A 117 0.28 15.84 -22.45
N TRP A 118 -0.64 14.99 -22.01
CA TRP A 118 -2.08 15.26 -22.00
C TRP A 118 -2.71 14.89 -20.64
N GLY A 119 -3.95 15.29 -20.42
CA GLY A 119 -4.69 15.03 -19.16
C GLY A 119 -4.63 16.17 -18.14
N PRO A 120 -5.14 15.95 -16.91
CA PRO A 120 -5.26 16.98 -15.88
C PRO A 120 -3.90 17.44 -15.35
N SER A 121 -3.86 18.67 -14.81
CA SER A 121 -2.66 19.21 -14.17
C SER A 121 -2.19 18.33 -13.01
N LEU A 122 -0.93 18.50 -12.57
CA LEU A 122 -0.41 17.80 -11.39
C LEU A 122 -1.28 18.06 -10.16
N HIS A 123 -1.73 19.30 -9.99
CA HIS A 123 -2.63 19.68 -8.91
C HIS A 123 -3.93 18.86 -8.92
N ASN A 124 -4.62 18.82 -10.07
CA ASN A 124 -5.88 18.09 -10.21
C ASN A 124 -5.67 16.57 -10.10
N SER A 125 -4.57 16.06 -10.66
CA SER A 125 -4.19 14.64 -10.53
C SER A 125 -3.97 14.25 -9.06
N ARG A 126 -3.33 15.12 -8.28
CA ARG A 126 -3.11 14.92 -6.84
C ARG A 126 -4.41 14.99 -6.06
N LEU A 127 -5.34 15.87 -6.42
CA LEU A 127 -6.67 15.91 -5.82
C LEU A 127 -7.40 14.58 -6.03
N ILE A 128 -7.43 14.06 -7.26
CA ILE A 128 -8.05 12.76 -7.56
C ILE A 128 -7.35 11.62 -6.80
N TYR A 129 -6.01 11.60 -6.78
CA TYR A 129 -5.25 10.62 -6.00
C TYR A 129 -5.63 10.65 -4.51
N THR A 130 -5.71 11.85 -3.93
CA THR A 130 -6.01 12.04 -2.51
C THR A 130 -7.45 11.72 -2.17
N ALA A 131 -8.39 11.99 -3.08
CA ALA A 131 -9.82 11.76 -2.87
C ALA A 131 -10.25 10.31 -3.16
N VAL A 132 -9.53 9.59 -4.03
CA VAL A 132 -9.96 8.26 -4.51
C VAL A 132 -8.95 7.16 -4.15
N VAL A 133 -7.71 7.28 -4.63
CA VAL A 133 -6.71 6.21 -4.50
C VAL A 133 -6.29 6.03 -3.04
N ARG A 134 -5.99 7.14 -2.36
CA ARG A 134 -5.52 7.16 -0.96
C ARG A 134 -6.56 6.58 0.02
N PRO A 135 -7.83 7.02 0.07
CA PRO A 135 -8.79 6.45 1.01
C PRO A 135 -9.10 4.99 0.69
N THR A 136 -9.12 4.61 -0.59
CA THR A 136 -9.33 3.22 -0.99
C THR A 136 -8.25 2.28 -0.45
N MET A 137 -6.98 2.70 -0.50
CA MET A 137 -5.86 1.88 -0.04
C MET A 137 -5.66 1.91 1.49
N LEU A 138 -6.00 3.02 2.14
CA LEU A 138 -5.74 3.24 3.58
C LEU A 138 -6.94 2.92 4.47
N TYR A 139 -8.07 2.48 3.90
CA TYR A 139 -9.24 2.15 4.70
C TYR A 139 -8.92 1.10 5.77
N GLY A 140 -9.13 1.47 7.03
CA GLY A 140 -8.87 0.61 8.18
C GLY A 140 -7.39 0.33 8.46
N SER A 141 -6.45 1.05 7.84
CA SER A 141 -5.01 0.78 7.99
C SER A 141 -4.54 0.89 9.44
N GLN A 142 -5.20 1.71 10.26
CA GLN A 142 -4.96 1.81 11.70
C GLN A 142 -5.05 0.46 12.44
N ILE A 143 -5.79 -0.51 11.88
CA ILE A 143 -6.02 -1.83 12.48
C ILE A 143 -5.00 -2.85 11.96
N TRP A 144 -4.71 -2.84 10.66
CA TRP A 144 -3.95 -3.90 9.99
C TRP A 144 -2.52 -3.51 9.60
N ASP A 145 -2.19 -2.21 9.60
CA ASP A 145 -0.83 -1.69 9.38
C ASP A 145 0.00 -1.77 10.67
N ILE A 146 0.10 -2.98 11.21
CA ILE A 146 0.94 -3.28 12.35
C ILE A 146 2.37 -3.39 11.82
N GLN A 147 3.08 -2.26 11.81
CA GLN A 147 4.42 -2.10 11.22
C GLN A 147 5.32 -3.31 11.54
N LYS A 148 5.66 -4.10 10.51
CA LYS A 148 6.88 -4.90 10.57
C LYS A 148 8.04 -3.93 10.45
N LYS A 149 8.92 -3.91 11.44
CA LYS A 149 10.19 -3.14 11.42
C LYS A 149 11.08 -3.65 10.28
N GLY A 150 10.82 -3.19 9.06
CA GLY A 150 11.82 -3.15 7.99
C GLY A 150 12.69 -1.92 8.20
N ASN A 151 14.01 -2.10 8.18
CA ASN A 151 14.97 -1.03 8.49
C ASN A 151 15.02 0.08 7.41
N HIS A 152 14.42 -0.13 6.24
CA HIS A 152 14.36 0.85 5.15
C HIS A 152 12.93 1.33 4.95
N LYS A 153 12.73 2.64 5.00
CA LYS A 153 11.49 3.33 4.63
C LYS A 153 11.81 4.30 3.50
N GLU A 154 11.04 4.24 2.43
CA GLU A 154 11.17 5.15 1.28
C GLU A 154 10.98 6.60 1.72
N THR A 155 11.62 7.56 1.03
CA THR A 155 11.61 8.98 1.43
C THR A 155 10.21 9.57 1.52
N THR A 156 9.27 9.15 0.68
CA THR A 156 7.85 9.55 0.79
C THR A 156 7.26 9.21 2.14
N TRP A 157 7.57 8.03 2.70
CA TRP A 157 7.02 7.57 3.98
C TRP A 157 7.82 8.03 5.19
N ARG A 158 9.04 8.55 4.97
CA ARG A 158 9.85 9.21 6.02
C ARG A 158 9.51 10.69 6.19
N THR A 159 8.96 11.33 5.15
CA THR A 159 8.56 12.73 5.23
C THR A 159 7.34 12.85 6.17
N PRO A 160 7.42 13.65 7.24
CA PRO A 160 6.29 13.86 8.14
C PRO A 160 5.05 14.38 7.40
N TRP A 161 3.86 14.00 7.87
CA TRP A 161 2.58 14.29 7.19
C TRP A 161 2.21 15.78 7.17
N ASP A 162 2.76 16.55 8.10
CA ASP A 162 2.59 18.00 8.24
C ASP A 162 3.47 18.81 7.27
N VAL A 163 4.45 18.17 6.62
CA VAL A 163 5.32 18.82 5.65
C VAL A 163 4.60 18.96 4.30
N ASP A 164 4.45 20.19 3.86
CA ASP A 164 3.93 20.48 2.52
C ASP A 164 4.95 20.11 1.42
N THR A 165 4.75 18.92 0.86
CA THR A 165 5.61 18.38 -0.19
C THR A 165 5.36 19.00 -1.57
N THR A 166 4.31 19.80 -1.79
CA THR A 166 4.10 20.40 -3.12
C THR A 166 5.21 21.36 -3.50
N LYS A 167 5.78 22.05 -2.50
CA LYS A 167 6.92 22.96 -2.67
C LYS A 167 8.16 22.30 -3.28
N LEU A 168 8.26 20.97 -3.17
CA LEU A 168 9.35 20.20 -3.79
C LEU A 168 9.19 20.04 -5.31
N TYR A 169 7.97 20.22 -5.81
CA TYR A 169 7.64 20.09 -7.23
C TYR A 169 7.52 21.45 -7.95
N ASP A 170 7.53 22.55 -7.20
CA ASP A 170 7.34 23.90 -7.74
C ASP A 170 8.44 24.29 -8.73
N GLY A 171 8.05 24.55 -9.97
CA GLY A 171 8.96 24.95 -11.05
C GLY A 171 9.53 23.78 -11.86
N LEU A 172 9.18 22.53 -11.52
CA LEU A 172 9.52 21.38 -12.35
C LEU A 172 8.65 21.32 -13.60
N LYS A 173 9.26 20.92 -14.72
CA LYS A 173 8.54 20.45 -15.89
C LYS A 173 7.79 19.17 -15.54
N LYS A 174 6.76 18.85 -16.32
CA LYS A 174 5.87 17.71 -16.04
C LYS A 174 6.60 16.36 -15.99
N HIS A 175 7.57 16.14 -16.88
CA HIS A 175 8.38 14.91 -16.86
C HIS A 175 9.30 14.86 -15.64
N GLU A 176 9.94 15.96 -15.24
CA GLU A 176 10.76 16.03 -14.02
C GLU A 176 9.92 15.81 -12.75
N ALA A 177 8.73 16.40 -12.68
CA ALA A 177 7.79 16.18 -11.57
C ALA A 177 7.37 14.71 -11.45
N THR A 178 7.18 14.04 -12.60
CA THR A 178 6.90 12.60 -12.64
C THR A 178 8.12 11.80 -12.16
N THR A 179 9.33 12.12 -12.65
CA THR A 179 10.57 11.51 -12.19
C THR A 179 10.76 11.64 -10.68
N LEU A 180 10.54 12.84 -10.12
CA LEU A 180 10.63 13.09 -8.69
C LEU A 180 9.61 12.26 -7.88
N MET A 181 8.39 12.11 -8.38
CA MET A 181 7.37 11.29 -7.75
C MET A 181 7.79 9.80 -7.70
N LEU A 182 8.36 9.27 -8.78
CA LEU A 182 8.88 7.90 -8.82
C LEU A 182 10.09 7.72 -7.90
N LEU A 183 11.02 8.69 -7.88
CA LEU A 183 12.19 8.70 -7.01
C LEU A 183 11.79 8.71 -5.52
N ARG A 184 10.86 9.58 -5.13
CA ARG A 184 10.46 9.68 -3.72
C ARG A 184 9.64 8.47 -3.25
N SER A 185 8.85 7.87 -4.13
CA SER A 185 7.97 6.73 -3.78
C SER A 185 8.66 5.37 -3.93
N GLU A 186 9.80 5.33 -4.63
CA GLU A 186 10.51 4.12 -5.05
C GLU A 186 9.66 3.10 -5.84
N VAL A 187 8.49 3.54 -6.31
CA VAL A 187 7.64 2.82 -7.26
C VAL A 187 8.10 3.22 -8.65
N ILE A 188 9.25 2.70 -9.07
CA ILE A 188 9.96 3.14 -10.27
C ILE A 188 10.38 1.92 -11.10
N GLY A 189 10.35 2.04 -12.43
CA GLY A 189 10.66 0.94 -13.37
C GLY A 189 12.12 0.47 -13.40
N LEU A 190 12.84 0.51 -12.28
CA LEU A 190 14.17 -0.08 -12.15
C LEU A 190 14.07 -1.58 -11.84
N ASN A 191 15.10 -2.33 -12.23
CA ASN A 191 15.07 -3.79 -12.21
C ASN A 191 14.76 -4.40 -10.84
N ALA A 192 15.26 -3.82 -9.73
CA ALA A 192 14.98 -4.34 -8.40
C ALA A 192 13.49 -4.24 -8.03
N TRP A 193 12.84 -3.13 -8.41
CA TRP A 193 11.41 -2.94 -8.19
C TRP A 193 10.57 -3.80 -9.14
N LEU A 194 10.92 -3.87 -10.43
CA LEU A 194 10.24 -4.74 -11.40
C LEU A 194 10.28 -6.21 -10.96
N THR A 195 11.40 -6.66 -10.40
CA THR A 195 11.54 -8.01 -9.84
C THR A 195 10.67 -8.20 -8.60
N SER A 196 10.59 -7.20 -7.70
CA SER A 196 9.80 -7.30 -6.46
C SER A 196 8.29 -7.40 -6.74
N VAL A 197 7.82 -6.77 -7.82
CA VAL A 197 6.43 -6.89 -8.31
C VAL A 197 6.24 -8.03 -9.32
N LYS A 198 7.26 -8.88 -9.49
CA LYS A 198 7.24 -10.14 -10.27
C LYS A 198 6.98 -9.96 -11.78
N VAL A 199 7.56 -8.93 -12.40
CA VAL A 199 7.57 -8.82 -13.87
C VAL A 199 8.40 -9.98 -14.45
N PRO A 200 7.85 -10.80 -15.38
CA PRO A 200 8.57 -11.93 -15.96
C PRO A 200 9.82 -11.52 -16.72
N GLY A 201 10.88 -12.32 -16.64
CA GLY A 201 12.09 -12.16 -17.45
C GLY A 201 13.04 -11.03 -17.02
N ILE A 202 12.76 -10.35 -15.90
CA ILE A 202 13.62 -9.28 -15.37
C ILE A 202 14.49 -9.82 -14.24
N SER A 203 15.80 -9.59 -14.35
CA SER A 203 16.77 -9.81 -13.27
C SER A 203 16.94 -8.52 -12.48
N PRO A 204 17.08 -8.53 -11.13
CA PRO A 204 17.24 -7.31 -10.34
C PRO A 204 18.56 -6.58 -10.60
N GLN A 205 19.52 -7.22 -11.27
CA GLN A 205 20.87 -6.70 -11.48
C GLN A 205 20.89 -5.44 -12.36
N CYS A 206 21.84 -4.57 -12.09
CA CYS A 206 22.15 -3.42 -12.93
C CYS A 206 23.09 -3.83 -14.08
N SER A 207 23.06 -3.13 -15.21
CA SER A 207 23.99 -3.37 -16.33
C SER A 207 25.46 -3.22 -15.94
N CYS A 208 25.74 -2.43 -14.91
CA CYS A 208 27.08 -2.23 -14.39
C CYS A 208 27.59 -3.42 -13.53
N GLY A 209 26.82 -4.51 -13.44
CA GLY A 209 27.14 -5.70 -12.65
C GLY A 209 26.73 -5.64 -11.17
N TYR A 210 26.10 -4.56 -10.71
CA TYR A 210 25.63 -4.47 -9.33
C TYR A 210 24.38 -5.35 -9.11
N GLN A 211 24.27 -5.97 -7.94
CA GLN A 211 23.29 -7.04 -7.68
C GLN A 211 21.83 -6.58 -7.71
N ALA A 212 21.57 -5.30 -7.41
CA ALA A 212 20.23 -4.72 -7.37
C ALA A 212 20.21 -3.29 -7.90
N GLN A 213 19.58 -3.07 -9.05
CA GLN A 213 19.35 -1.74 -9.61
C GLN A 213 18.23 -1.04 -8.83
N THR A 214 18.64 -0.30 -7.79
CA THR A 214 17.76 0.53 -6.95
C THR A 214 18.02 2.02 -7.21
N ILE A 215 17.16 2.90 -6.69
CA ILE A 215 17.40 4.35 -6.71
C ILE A 215 18.70 4.68 -5.99
N HIS A 216 18.91 4.07 -4.82
CA HIS A 216 20.13 4.20 -4.04
C HIS A 216 21.37 3.87 -4.86
N HIS A 217 21.36 2.74 -5.58
CA HIS A 217 22.45 2.39 -6.48
C HIS A 217 22.62 3.41 -7.61
N VAL A 218 21.56 3.74 -8.36
CA VAL A 218 21.62 4.62 -9.53
C VAL A 218 22.12 6.02 -9.15
N LEU A 219 21.56 6.64 -8.11
CA LEU A 219 21.87 8.01 -7.71
C LEU A 219 23.21 8.16 -6.99
N PHE A 220 23.70 7.13 -6.29
CA PHE A 220 24.86 7.29 -5.40
C PHE A 220 26.07 6.41 -5.75
N TYR A 221 25.89 5.27 -6.43
CA TYR A 221 26.96 4.28 -6.57
C TYR A 221 27.20 3.76 -7.98
N CYS A 222 26.25 3.91 -8.91
CA CYS A 222 26.36 3.36 -10.26
C CYS A 222 27.54 3.98 -11.03
N PRO A 223 28.56 3.20 -11.45
CA PRO A 223 29.75 3.75 -12.10
C PRO A 223 29.46 4.31 -13.49
N GLU A 224 28.43 3.80 -14.17
CA GLU A 224 27.99 4.27 -15.49
C GLU A 224 27.51 5.74 -15.48
N HIS A 225 27.12 6.26 -14.31
CA HIS A 225 26.51 7.60 -14.18
C HIS A 225 27.39 8.58 -13.38
N THR A 226 28.71 8.37 -13.39
CA THR A 226 29.64 9.13 -12.54
C THR A 226 29.61 10.65 -12.81
N THR A 227 29.61 11.06 -14.08
CA THR A 227 29.60 12.49 -14.47
C THR A 227 28.27 13.16 -14.09
N LEU A 228 27.15 12.53 -14.43
CA LEU A 228 25.81 13.02 -14.10
C LEU A 228 25.60 13.12 -12.59
N ARG A 229 26.09 12.13 -11.82
CA ARG A 229 26.03 12.15 -10.35
C ARG A 229 26.87 13.27 -9.75
N ALA A 230 28.05 13.54 -10.28
CA ALA A 230 28.89 14.64 -9.81
C ALA A 230 28.19 15.99 -10.00
N MET A 231 27.62 16.24 -11.18
CA MET A 231 26.83 17.44 -11.46
C MET A 231 25.60 17.55 -10.54
N MET A 232 24.89 16.44 -10.34
CA MET A 232 23.74 16.37 -9.43
C MET A 232 24.11 16.79 -8.00
N PHE A 233 25.22 16.28 -7.44
CA PHE A 233 25.64 16.65 -6.08
C PHE A 233 26.04 18.12 -5.97
N ILE A 234 26.67 18.69 -7.01
CA ILE A 234 26.99 20.12 -7.06
C ILE A 234 25.70 20.96 -7.04
N GLN A 235 24.72 20.61 -7.88
CA GLN A 235 23.45 21.32 -7.96
C GLN A 235 22.59 21.14 -6.69
N ALA A 236 22.59 19.95 -6.12
CA ALA A 236 21.87 19.63 -4.88
C ALA A 236 22.49 20.30 -3.65
N GLY A 237 23.80 20.56 -3.67
CA GLY A 237 24.56 21.05 -2.51
C GLY A 237 24.68 20.02 -1.37
N THR A 238 24.39 18.75 -1.63
CA THR A 238 24.47 17.66 -0.66
C THR A 238 24.72 16.33 -1.36
N ASN A 239 25.50 15.46 -0.72
CA ASN A 239 25.69 14.05 -1.08
C ASN A 239 25.05 13.10 -0.05
N ASP A 240 24.27 13.63 0.90
CA ASP A 240 23.63 12.84 1.93
C ASP A 240 22.40 12.12 1.35
N ILE A 241 22.48 10.79 1.42
CA ILE A 241 21.47 9.87 0.94
C ILE A 241 20.08 10.06 1.56
N ASN A 242 20.04 10.48 2.82
CA ASN A 242 18.79 10.65 3.54
C ASN A 242 18.12 11.99 3.25
N ASN A 243 18.89 12.96 2.75
CA ASN A 243 18.45 14.34 2.59
C ASN A 243 18.34 14.80 1.14
N LEU A 244 18.94 14.07 0.18
CA LEU A 244 18.89 14.45 -1.24
C LEU A 244 17.45 14.64 -1.74
N LEU A 245 16.54 13.72 -1.38
CA LEU A 245 15.16 13.76 -1.83
C LEU A 245 14.21 14.46 -0.85
N THR A 246 14.68 15.19 0.16
CA THR A 246 13.81 15.86 1.16
C THR A 246 13.68 17.37 0.98
N ASN A 247 14.58 17.98 0.20
CA ASN A 247 14.60 19.42 -0.05
C ASN A 247 14.48 19.73 -1.54
N LYS A 248 14.06 20.96 -1.88
CA LYS A 248 13.77 21.37 -3.26
C LYS A 248 14.97 21.21 -4.20
N LYS A 249 16.16 21.70 -3.82
CA LYS A 249 17.35 21.65 -4.68
C LYS A 249 17.76 20.23 -5.01
N GLY A 250 17.83 19.36 -4.00
CA GLY A 250 18.18 17.95 -4.21
C GLY A 250 17.12 17.17 -4.98
N CYS A 251 15.83 17.45 -4.76
CA CYS A 251 14.74 16.86 -5.52
C CYS A 251 14.82 17.19 -7.02
N HIS A 252 15.05 18.47 -7.35
CA HIS A 252 15.20 18.92 -8.73
C HIS A 252 16.43 18.28 -9.40
N ALA A 253 17.59 18.37 -8.74
CA ALA A 253 18.84 17.80 -9.25
C ALA A 253 18.72 16.28 -9.51
N ALA A 254 18.11 15.53 -8.59
CA ALA A 254 17.94 14.09 -8.74
C ALA A 254 16.95 13.74 -9.87
N ALA A 255 15.86 14.51 -10.02
CA ALA A 255 14.89 14.32 -11.08
C ALA A 255 15.47 14.61 -12.47
N GLU A 256 16.25 15.69 -12.58
CA GLU A 256 16.97 16.05 -13.81
C GLU A 256 18.05 15.02 -14.16
N MET A 257 18.83 14.57 -13.17
CA MET A 257 19.90 13.59 -13.36
C MET A 257 19.42 12.25 -13.90
N LEU A 258 18.24 11.77 -13.47
CA LEU A 258 17.76 10.43 -13.85
C LEU A 258 17.30 10.36 -15.31
N ILE A 259 16.80 11.46 -15.88
CA ILE A 259 16.24 11.49 -17.24
C ILE A 259 17.26 11.03 -18.31
N PRO A 260 18.48 11.58 -18.39
CA PRO A 260 19.47 11.18 -19.39
C PRO A 260 20.17 9.84 -19.11
N THR A 261 19.80 9.10 -18.06
CA THR A 261 20.45 7.81 -17.72
C THR A 261 19.97 6.64 -18.57
N ASP A 262 18.92 6.85 -19.38
CA ASP A 262 18.21 5.83 -20.18
C ASP A 262 17.74 4.60 -19.39
N ARG A 263 17.68 4.70 -18.04
CA ARG A 263 17.18 3.62 -17.17
C ARG A 263 15.68 3.43 -17.27
N LEU A 264 14.97 4.44 -17.75
CA LEU A 264 13.51 4.48 -17.77
C LEU A 264 13.06 4.89 -19.16
N GLN A 265 12.69 3.89 -19.96
CA GLN A 265 12.30 4.07 -21.37
C GLN A 265 11.17 5.09 -21.56
N GLN A 266 10.28 5.21 -20.57
CA GLN A 266 9.18 6.18 -20.54
C GLN A 266 9.64 7.65 -20.60
N PHE A 267 10.92 7.95 -20.34
CA PHE A 267 11.51 9.29 -20.44
C PHE A 267 12.41 9.48 -21.66
N SER A 268 12.46 8.52 -22.59
CA SER A 268 13.30 8.58 -23.80
C SER A 268 13.10 9.86 -24.64
N VAL A 269 11.85 10.29 -24.85
CA VAL A 269 11.54 11.53 -25.58
C VAL A 269 12.09 12.76 -24.85
N ALA A 270 12.00 12.79 -23.52
CA ALA A 270 12.59 13.87 -22.74
C ALA A 270 14.12 13.82 -22.82
N SER A 271 14.72 12.63 -22.71
CA SER A 271 16.17 12.41 -22.83
C SER A 271 16.72 12.97 -24.14
N ALA A 272 16.07 12.70 -25.27
CA ALA A 272 16.45 13.25 -26.58
C ALA A 272 16.48 14.78 -26.60
N ILE A 273 15.47 15.45 -26.01
CA ILE A 273 15.41 16.92 -25.94
C ILE A 273 16.58 17.49 -25.11
N TYR A 274 17.01 16.82 -24.03
CA TYR A 274 18.18 17.27 -23.25
C TYR A 274 19.49 17.10 -24.00
N GLN A 275 19.60 16.12 -24.89
CA GLN A 275 20.79 15.88 -25.72
C GLN A 275 20.88 16.84 -26.91
N GLU A 276 19.75 17.40 -27.37
CA GLU A 276 19.67 18.38 -28.46
C GLU A 276 19.78 19.84 -28.01
N ALA A 277 19.78 20.12 -26.69
CA ALA A 277 19.93 21.47 -26.16
C ALA A 277 21.40 21.94 -26.29
N PRO A 278 21.66 23.11 -26.90
CA PRO A 278 23.02 23.61 -27.15
C PRO A 278 23.78 24.01 -25.87
#